data_AF-A0AAV2DXH0-F1
#
_entry.id   AF-A0AAV2DXH0-F1
#
_cell.length_a   1.000
_cell.length_b   1.000
_cell.length_c   1.000
_cell.angle_alpha   90.00
_cell.angle_beta   90.00
_cell.angle_gamma   90.00
#
_symmetry.space_group_name_H-M   'P 1'
#
loop_
_entity.id
_entity.type
_entity.pdbx_description
1 polymer ?
#
loop_
_entity_poly.entity_id
_entity_poly.type
_entity_poly.pdbx_seq_one_letter_code
_entity_poly.pdbx_strand_id
1 'polypeptide(L)'
;MACLVGRGRRLLLLRASILAVFLAGFAFPSASAVSYRRPRRRPDVHVARRLDENDSTPQQVHISMVGSDKMRISWITDDPTPATVDYGTASGNYANSSTGTTSSYRYMLYNSGQIHNVVIGPLQPNTVYYYRCGGNTGRQFSLKTAPSAFPIKFAIVGDLGQTEHTNSTLQHISQSSYDMLLLPGDLSYADFWQPRWDSFGRMVEPMASQRPWMVTQGNHEVERIPVVHSSSFTAYNARWRMAFEESGSTSNLYYSFDVAGAHVVMLGSYTDFGPSSAQYKWLQADLAKVDRSKTPWILALIHAPWYNTNTAHQGESESVDMKREMESLLYNARVDVVFAGHVHAYERFARVYRDKADVCGPVHITIGDGGNREGLATNFRNTGEKISVFREASFGHGELEVVNATHAQWTWHRNDDGESVCSDSVWLTSLSSITSCKA
;
A
#
# COMPACT_ATOMS: atom_id res chain seq x y z
N MET A 1 39.12 -84.45 56.47
CA MET A 1 39.28 -85.83 55.97
C MET A 1 39.08 -85.78 54.46
N ALA A 2 40.19 -85.85 53.69
CA ALA A 2 40.32 -86.00 52.21
C ALA A 2 39.57 -84.97 51.31
N CYS A 3 39.95 -84.57 50.09
CA CYS A 3 40.97 -84.88 49.08
C CYS A 3 41.06 -83.62 48.16
N LEU A 4 42.22 -83.03 47.88
CA LEU A 4 42.99 -83.13 46.63
C LEU A 4 42.22 -83.07 45.29
N VAL A 5 42.51 -82.03 44.50
CA VAL A 5 42.80 -81.91 43.03
C VAL A 5 42.44 -80.45 42.66
N GLY A 6 43.30 -79.55 42.14
CA GLY A 6 44.53 -79.70 41.40
C GLY A 6 44.31 -79.27 39.94
N ARG A 7 44.42 -77.98 39.62
CA ARG A 7 44.86 -77.45 38.30
C ARG A 7 45.13 -75.95 38.36
N GLY A 8 46.34 -75.56 38.00
CA GLY A 8 46.89 -74.23 38.19
C GLY A 8 46.67 -73.26 37.03
N ARG A 9 46.97 -71.99 37.29
CA ARG A 9 47.97 -71.17 36.57
C ARG A 9 47.83 -69.69 36.98
N ARG A 10 48.97 -69.13 37.40
CA ARG A 10 49.46 -67.76 37.20
C ARG A 10 48.57 -66.57 37.60
N LEU A 11 48.99 -65.96 38.71
CA LEU A 11 49.01 -64.52 39.05
C LEU A 11 48.86 -63.57 37.86
N LEU A 12 48.04 -62.52 37.99
CA LEU A 12 48.47 -61.14 37.85
C LEU A 12 47.37 -60.17 38.32
N LEU A 13 47.73 -59.25 39.23
CA LEU A 13 46.90 -58.13 39.68
C LEU A 13 46.61 -57.18 38.50
N LEU A 14 45.34 -56.82 38.28
CA LEU A 14 44.97 -55.64 37.49
C LEU A 14 43.95 -54.80 38.26
N ARG A 15 44.27 -53.51 38.39
CA ARG A 15 43.46 -52.47 39.04
C ARG A 15 42.11 -52.33 38.33
N ALA A 16 41.06 -52.13 39.12
CA ALA A 16 39.73 -51.79 38.63
C ALA A 16 39.72 -50.39 38.00
N SER A 17 39.30 -50.30 36.74
CA SER A 17 38.94 -49.04 36.08
C SER A 17 37.41 -48.93 36.08
N ILE A 18 36.87 -47.91 36.73
CA ILE A 18 35.46 -47.53 36.63
C ILE A 18 35.29 -46.80 35.30
N LEU A 19 34.56 -47.40 34.36
CA LEU A 19 34.13 -46.74 33.12
C LEU A 19 32.67 -46.29 33.29
N ALA A 20 32.47 -45.00 33.59
CA ALA A 20 31.15 -44.38 33.55
C ALA A 20 30.81 -44.06 32.08
N VAL A 21 29.80 -44.73 31.55
CA VAL A 21 29.23 -44.41 30.24
C VAL A 21 28.36 -43.16 30.39
N PHE A 22 28.86 -42.01 29.94
CA PHE A 22 28.04 -40.81 29.74
C PHE A 22 27.23 -41.00 28.45
N LEU A 23 25.94 -41.30 28.58
CA LEU A 23 24.97 -41.09 27.51
C LEU A 23 24.75 -39.58 27.37
N ALA A 24 25.44 -38.97 26.40
CA ALA A 24 25.12 -37.62 25.95
C ALA A 24 23.76 -37.65 25.24
N GLY A 25 22.69 -37.33 25.98
CA GLY A 25 21.43 -36.96 25.37
C GLY A 25 21.61 -35.65 24.63
N PHE A 26 21.61 -35.70 23.29
CA PHE A 26 21.44 -34.51 22.47
C PHE A 26 20.02 -33.97 22.71
N ALA A 27 19.89 -33.04 23.65
CA ALA A 27 18.74 -32.15 23.71
C ALA A 27 18.82 -31.23 22.50
N PHE A 28 18.09 -31.56 21.44
CA PHE A 28 17.73 -30.56 20.45
C PHE A 28 16.96 -29.46 21.17
N PRO A 29 17.35 -28.18 21.09
CA PRO A 29 16.47 -27.12 21.52
C PRO A 29 15.25 -27.21 20.60
N SER A 30 14.13 -27.66 21.15
CA SER A 30 12.84 -27.45 20.54
C SER A 30 12.72 -25.95 20.30
N ALA A 31 12.77 -25.54 19.04
CA ALA A 31 12.36 -24.20 18.66
C ALA A 31 10.92 -24.06 19.15
N SER A 32 10.77 -23.40 20.30
CA SER A 32 9.47 -22.95 20.77
C SER A 32 8.99 -21.98 19.71
N ALA A 33 8.13 -22.47 18.81
CA ALA A 33 7.33 -21.63 17.96
C ALA A 33 6.55 -20.71 18.91
N VAL A 34 7.04 -19.48 19.06
CA VAL A 34 6.26 -18.43 19.72
C VAL A 34 5.01 -18.32 18.87
N SER A 35 3.89 -18.81 19.39
CA SER A 35 2.62 -18.72 18.69
C SER A 35 2.27 -17.24 18.62
N TYR A 36 2.49 -16.61 17.46
CA TYR A 36 2.05 -15.25 17.21
C TYR A 36 0.56 -15.17 17.52
N ARG A 37 0.20 -14.39 18.52
CA ARG A 37 -1.19 -14.24 18.95
C ARG A 37 -1.80 -13.12 18.11
N ARG A 38 -2.56 -13.51 17.09
CA ARG A 38 -3.16 -12.58 16.15
C ARG A 38 -3.87 -11.43 16.87
N PRO A 39 -3.59 -10.17 16.47
CA PRO A 39 -4.14 -9.00 17.14
C PRO A 39 -5.65 -8.99 17.02
N ARG A 40 -6.31 -8.59 18.11
CA ARG A 40 -7.77 -8.38 18.12
C ARG A 40 -8.11 -7.12 17.32
N ARG A 41 -9.33 -7.08 16.80
CA ARG A 41 -9.96 -5.87 16.27
C ARG A 41 -9.87 -4.73 17.29
N ARG A 42 -9.62 -3.52 16.82
CA ARG A 42 -9.53 -2.30 17.65
C ARG A 42 -10.58 -1.29 17.19
N PRO A 43 -11.11 -0.48 18.13
CA PRO A 43 -12.01 0.61 17.76
C PRO A 43 -11.26 1.69 16.97
N ASP A 44 -12.02 2.58 16.33
CA ASP A 44 -11.48 3.75 15.68
C ASP A 44 -10.86 4.71 16.72
N VAL A 45 -9.70 5.25 16.37
CA VAL A 45 -9.04 6.37 17.04
C VAL A 45 -9.56 7.65 16.41
N HIS A 46 -10.16 8.52 17.22
CA HIS A 46 -10.58 9.83 16.77
C HIS A 46 -9.43 10.84 16.92
N VAL A 47 -8.94 11.36 15.81
CA VAL A 47 -7.96 12.45 15.80
C VAL A 47 -8.74 13.77 15.74
N ALA A 48 -8.87 14.40 16.90
CA ALA A 48 -9.49 15.72 17.00
C ALA A 48 -8.62 16.80 16.35
N ARG A 49 -9.25 17.92 16.01
CA ARG A 49 -8.56 19.15 15.64
C ARG A 49 -7.71 19.64 16.82
N ARG A 50 -6.54 20.22 16.55
CA ARG A 50 -5.70 20.75 17.64
C ARG A 50 -6.35 22.00 18.24
N LEU A 51 -6.35 22.09 19.57
CA LEU A 51 -7.08 23.13 20.31
C LEU A 51 -6.45 24.53 20.19
N ASP A 52 -5.18 24.59 19.79
CA ASP A 52 -4.42 25.82 19.57
C ASP A 52 -4.57 26.40 18.15
N GLU A 53 -5.21 25.67 17.24
CA GLU A 53 -5.39 26.06 15.84
C GLU A 53 -6.71 26.83 15.65
N ASN A 54 -6.66 27.99 14.97
CA ASN A 54 -7.83 28.82 14.64
C ASN A 54 -8.53 28.34 13.35
N ASP A 55 -9.79 28.71 13.11
CA ASP A 55 -10.61 28.12 12.03
C ASP A 55 -10.06 28.28 10.60
N SER A 56 -9.10 29.19 10.40
CA SER A 56 -8.35 29.38 9.15
C SER A 56 -7.04 28.58 9.05
N THR A 57 -6.67 27.81 10.07
CA THR A 57 -5.45 26.99 10.07
C THR A 57 -5.60 25.79 9.13
N PRO A 58 -4.69 25.61 8.15
CA PRO A 58 -4.68 24.43 7.29
C PRO A 58 -4.53 23.13 8.09
N GLN A 59 -5.46 22.21 7.87
CA GLN A 59 -5.44 20.85 8.41
C GLN A 59 -5.63 19.83 7.28
N GLN A 60 -5.36 18.56 7.59
CA GLN A 60 -5.49 17.44 6.66
C GLN A 60 -4.63 17.64 5.40
N VAL A 61 -3.47 18.28 5.56
CA VAL A 61 -2.57 18.59 4.44
C VAL A 61 -2.03 17.31 3.83
N HIS A 62 -2.26 17.13 2.54
CA HIS A 62 -1.79 15.97 1.79
C HIS A 62 -1.36 16.34 0.39
N ILE A 63 -0.50 15.49 -0.18
CA ILE A 63 0.15 15.72 -1.47
C ILE A 63 -0.21 14.59 -2.43
N SER A 64 -0.52 14.93 -3.67
CA SER A 64 -0.59 13.99 -4.80
C SER A 64 0.28 14.48 -5.95
N MET A 65 0.81 13.56 -6.75
CA MET A 65 1.55 13.92 -7.96
C MET A 65 0.59 14.39 -9.05
N VAL A 66 1.03 15.35 -9.86
CA VAL A 66 0.28 15.85 -11.03
C VAL A 66 1.26 16.02 -12.19
N GLY A 67 1.30 15.06 -13.11
CA GLY A 67 2.32 15.05 -14.18
C GLY A 67 3.74 14.80 -13.66
N SER A 68 4.77 15.13 -14.45
CA SER A 68 6.15 14.71 -14.17
C SER A 68 6.95 15.62 -13.22
N ASP A 69 6.54 16.88 -13.07
CA ASP A 69 7.29 17.90 -12.33
C ASP A 69 6.40 18.81 -11.46
N LYS A 70 5.13 18.44 -11.24
CA LYS A 70 4.21 19.19 -10.38
C LYS A 70 3.62 18.30 -9.30
N MET A 71 3.23 18.96 -8.22
CA MET A 71 2.57 18.34 -7.08
C MET A 71 1.32 19.14 -6.75
N ARG A 72 0.24 18.45 -6.40
CA ARG A 72 -0.96 19.06 -5.82
C ARG A 72 -0.83 19.02 -4.31
N ILE A 73 -0.98 20.19 -3.69
CA ILE A 73 -1.12 20.36 -2.26
C ILE A 73 -2.58 20.61 -1.97
N SER A 74 -3.16 19.75 -1.15
CA SER A 74 -4.56 19.82 -0.76
C SER A 74 -4.68 19.94 0.76
N TRP A 75 -5.59 20.77 1.23
CA TRP A 75 -5.83 20.98 2.66
C TRP A 75 -7.26 21.45 2.91
N ILE A 76 -7.65 21.46 4.19
CA ILE A 76 -8.97 21.90 4.63
C ILE A 76 -8.84 23.04 5.65
N THR A 77 -9.71 24.04 5.56
CA THR A 77 -9.95 25.04 6.61
C THR A 77 -11.45 25.10 6.92
N ASP A 78 -11.83 25.54 8.13
CA ASP A 78 -13.24 25.72 8.48
C ASP A 78 -13.73 27.08 7.99
N ASP A 79 -12.90 28.12 8.15
CA ASP A 79 -13.15 29.46 7.62
C ASP A 79 -12.55 29.68 6.22
N PRO A 80 -13.10 30.61 5.42
CA PRO A 80 -12.54 30.96 4.13
C PRO A 80 -11.09 31.45 4.22
N THR A 81 -10.20 30.81 3.45
CA THR A 81 -8.82 31.25 3.24
C THR A 81 -8.46 31.31 1.76
N PRO A 82 -7.45 32.11 1.36
CA PRO A 82 -6.93 32.04 0.00
C PRO A 82 -6.39 30.64 -0.32
N ALA A 83 -6.81 30.05 -1.45
CA ALA A 83 -6.19 28.84 -1.99
C ALA A 83 -4.82 29.19 -2.58
N THR A 84 -3.83 29.44 -1.72
CA THR A 84 -2.48 29.84 -2.10
C THR A 84 -1.45 28.98 -1.38
N VAL A 85 -0.41 28.57 -2.11
CA VAL A 85 0.76 27.88 -1.57
C VAL A 85 2.01 28.68 -1.92
N ASP A 86 2.72 29.14 -0.90
CA ASP A 86 4.05 29.70 -1.05
C ASP A 86 5.07 28.57 -0.81
N TYR A 87 6.09 28.46 -1.66
CA TYR A 87 7.07 27.38 -1.59
C TYR A 87 8.48 27.81 -2.03
N GLY A 88 9.49 27.10 -1.53
CA GLY A 88 10.90 27.34 -1.85
C GLY A 88 11.80 26.23 -1.34
N THR A 89 13.09 26.24 -1.70
CA THR A 89 14.07 25.22 -1.31
C THR A 89 14.75 25.50 0.03
N ALA A 90 14.42 26.62 0.69
CA ALA A 90 14.97 27.01 1.97
C ALA A 90 13.85 27.29 2.98
N SER A 91 13.97 26.74 4.19
CA SER A 91 13.02 26.95 5.28
C SER A 91 12.85 28.44 5.57
N GLY A 92 11.59 28.89 5.67
CA GLY A 92 11.24 30.30 5.90
C GLY A 92 11.43 31.22 4.69
N ASN A 93 11.92 30.73 3.56
CA ASN A 93 12.12 31.52 2.34
C ASN A 93 11.38 30.88 1.15
N TYR A 94 10.23 31.47 0.82
CA TYR A 94 9.33 31.00 -0.21
C TYR A 94 9.44 31.88 -1.46
N ALA A 95 10.37 31.53 -2.34
CA ALA A 95 10.64 32.29 -3.56
C ALA A 95 9.51 32.21 -4.60
N ASN A 96 8.64 31.19 -4.52
CA ASN A 96 7.55 30.96 -5.45
C ASN A 96 6.20 30.95 -4.72
N SER A 97 5.14 31.25 -5.47
CA SER A 97 3.76 31.15 -5.00
C SER A 97 2.86 30.62 -6.11
N SER A 98 1.80 29.91 -5.75
CA SER A 98 0.80 29.42 -6.69
C SER A 98 -0.59 29.49 -6.09
N THR A 99 -1.58 29.78 -6.91
CA THR A 99 -2.99 29.83 -6.53
C THR A 99 -3.74 28.62 -7.08
N GLY A 100 -4.83 28.26 -6.45
CA GLY A 100 -5.66 27.13 -6.88
C GLY A 100 -7.14 27.35 -6.60
N THR A 101 -7.84 26.25 -6.35
CA THR A 101 -9.30 26.26 -6.18
C THR A 101 -9.70 25.93 -4.76
N THR A 102 -10.87 26.42 -4.37
CA THR A 102 -11.55 26.07 -3.12
C THR A 102 -12.89 25.45 -3.47
N SER A 103 -13.27 24.40 -2.76
CA SER A 103 -14.54 23.70 -2.91
C SER A 103 -15.01 23.17 -1.55
N SER A 104 -16.22 22.66 -1.48
CA SER A 104 -16.71 21.88 -0.34
C SER A 104 -17.73 20.87 -0.83
N TYR A 105 -18.07 19.90 0.01
CA TYR A 105 -19.16 18.98 -0.29
C TYR A 105 -20.11 18.88 0.89
N ARG A 106 -21.34 18.48 0.57
CA ARG A 106 -22.37 18.14 1.53
C ARG A 106 -22.72 16.67 1.39
N TYR A 107 -22.91 16.01 2.52
CA TYR A 107 -23.35 14.63 2.60
C TYR A 107 -24.43 14.53 3.69
N MET A 108 -25.68 14.44 3.29
CA MET A 108 -26.85 14.54 4.18
C MET A 108 -26.83 15.81 5.05
N LEU A 109 -26.54 15.67 6.35
CA LEU A 109 -26.45 16.77 7.33
C LEU A 109 -25.01 17.26 7.56
N TYR A 110 -24.02 16.53 7.06
CA TYR A 110 -22.62 16.91 7.17
C TYR A 110 -22.25 17.89 6.04
N ASN A 111 -21.48 18.93 6.39
CA ASN A 111 -20.78 19.77 5.42
C ASN A 111 -19.29 19.67 5.73
N SER A 112 -18.47 19.51 4.69
CA SER A 112 -17.03 19.63 4.87
C SER A 112 -16.63 21.08 5.15
N GLY A 113 -15.44 21.26 5.70
CA GLY A 113 -14.73 22.54 5.58
C GLY A 113 -14.45 22.90 4.11
N GLN A 114 -13.79 24.04 3.91
CA GLN A 114 -13.26 24.49 2.63
C GLN A 114 -12.08 23.62 2.23
N ILE A 115 -12.24 22.83 1.17
CA ILE A 115 -11.21 21.98 0.58
C ILE A 115 -10.49 22.78 -0.50
N HIS A 116 -9.21 23.05 -0.26
CA HIS A 116 -8.35 23.77 -1.16
C HIS A 116 -7.47 22.81 -1.95
N ASN A 117 -7.24 23.10 -3.24
CA ASN A 117 -6.36 22.34 -4.11
C ASN A 117 -5.48 23.30 -4.89
N VAL A 118 -4.16 23.24 -4.67
CA VAL A 118 -3.17 24.08 -5.38
C VAL A 118 -2.12 23.19 -6.04
N VAL A 119 -1.86 23.40 -7.33
CA VAL A 119 -0.78 22.73 -8.05
C VAL A 119 0.46 23.64 -8.02
N ILE A 120 1.57 23.13 -7.50
CA ILE A 120 2.86 23.82 -7.45
C ILE A 120 3.84 23.19 -8.46
N GLY A 121 4.80 23.99 -8.93
CA GLY A 121 5.84 23.57 -9.86
C GLY A 121 5.98 24.50 -11.08
N PRO A 122 6.91 24.19 -12.00
CA PRO A 122 7.70 22.96 -12.06
C PRO A 122 8.70 22.83 -10.90
N LEU A 123 8.88 21.60 -10.40
CA LEU A 123 9.75 21.25 -9.28
C LEU A 123 10.93 20.41 -9.76
N GLN A 124 12.08 20.59 -9.11
CA GLN A 124 13.24 19.74 -9.35
C GLN A 124 13.03 18.35 -8.72
N PRO A 125 13.47 17.26 -9.37
CA PRO A 125 13.40 15.92 -8.80
C PRO A 125 14.32 15.76 -7.58
N ASN A 126 14.02 14.80 -6.71
CA ASN A 126 14.80 14.47 -5.50
C ASN A 126 15.20 15.70 -4.65
N THR A 127 14.31 16.69 -4.55
CA THR A 127 14.57 17.99 -3.92
C THR A 127 13.58 18.23 -2.80
N VAL A 128 14.07 18.76 -1.68
CA VAL A 128 13.22 19.19 -0.56
C VAL A 128 12.72 20.61 -0.82
N TYR A 129 11.41 20.78 -0.77
CA TYR A 129 10.74 22.07 -0.79
C TYR A 129 10.02 22.30 0.54
N TYR A 130 10.18 23.49 1.09
CA TYR A 130 9.38 24.00 2.20
C TYR A 130 8.21 24.78 1.64
N TYR A 131 7.04 24.62 2.24
CA TYR A 131 5.83 25.28 1.77
C TYR A 131 4.89 25.65 2.91
N ARG A 132 4.00 26.61 2.67
CA ARG A 132 2.90 26.98 3.57
C ARG A 132 1.62 27.19 2.79
N CYS A 133 0.49 26.83 3.39
CA CYS A 133 -0.83 26.94 2.79
C CYS A 133 -1.61 28.12 3.39
N GLY A 134 -2.52 28.73 2.62
CA GLY A 134 -3.43 29.77 3.13
C GLY A 134 -2.83 31.18 3.24
N GLY A 135 -1.62 31.41 2.71
CA GLY A 135 -0.94 32.71 2.71
C GLY A 135 0.07 32.93 3.85
N ASN A 136 0.33 34.20 4.20
CA ASN A 136 1.47 34.63 5.02
C ASN A 136 1.51 34.09 6.45
N THR A 137 0.42 33.56 6.98
CA THR A 137 0.28 33.08 8.37
C THR A 137 0.22 31.55 8.50
N GLY A 138 0.38 30.81 7.41
CA GLY A 138 0.30 29.35 7.41
C GLY A 138 1.47 28.67 8.12
N ARG A 139 1.19 27.53 8.78
CA ARG A 139 2.21 26.60 9.28
C ARG A 139 3.11 26.12 8.13
N GLN A 140 4.41 26.05 8.38
CA GLN A 140 5.37 25.50 7.41
C GLN A 140 5.31 23.97 7.40
N PHE A 141 5.34 23.41 6.20
CA PHE A 141 5.50 21.99 5.89
C PHE A 141 6.75 21.80 5.02
N SER A 142 7.12 20.53 4.77
CA SER A 142 8.20 20.19 3.85
C SER A 142 7.83 18.96 3.04
N LEU A 143 8.00 19.02 1.73
CA LEU A 143 7.84 17.89 0.82
C LEU A 143 9.18 17.54 0.18
N LYS A 144 9.40 16.25 -0.12
CA LYS A 144 10.51 15.81 -0.98
C LYS A 144 9.92 15.26 -2.27
N THR A 145 10.33 15.79 -3.41
CA THR A 145 9.94 15.26 -4.72
C THR A 145 10.59 13.91 -4.97
N ALA A 146 9.89 13.05 -5.71
CA ALA A 146 10.42 11.77 -6.15
C ALA A 146 11.67 11.96 -7.05
N PRO A 147 12.57 10.97 -7.12
CA PRO A 147 13.67 11.01 -8.06
C PRO A 147 13.18 10.92 -9.51
N SER A 148 13.95 11.42 -10.46
CA SER A 148 13.64 11.35 -11.90
C SER A 148 14.07 10.02 -12.54
N ALA A 149 14.87 9.22 -11.85
CA ALA A 149 15.38 7.93 -12.29
C ALA A 149 15.52 6.99 -11.09
N PHE A 150 15.76 5.71 -11.37
CA PHE A 150 16.00 4.70 -10.34
C PHE A 150 17.22 5.05 -9.44
N PRO A 151 17.23 4.62 -8.17
CA PRO A 151 16.18 3.83 -7.52
C PRO A 151 14.98 4.69 -7.12
N ILE A 152 13.80 4.06 -7.05
CA ILE A 152 12.60 4.63 -6.41
C ILE A 152 12.01 3.62 -5.44
N LYS A 153 11.60 4.10 -4.25
CA LYS A 153 10.99 3.27 -3.22
C LYS A 153 9.54 3.66 -2.97
N PHE A 154 8.63 2.71 -3.17
CA PHE A 154 7.21 2.83 -2.84
C PHE A 154 6.91 2.16 -1.51
N ALA A 155 6.15 2.84 -0.64
CA ALA A 155 5.39 2.21 0.41
C ALA A 155 4.00 1.85 -0.14
N ILE A 156 3.50 0.65 0.15
CA ILE A 156 2.22 0.16 -0.39
C ILE A 156 1.40 -0.43 0.75
N VAL A 157 0.18 0.07 0.93
CA VAL A 157 -0.72 -0.37 2.01
C VAL A 157 -2.17 -0.10 1.60
N GLY A 158 -3.05 -1.08 1.72
CA GLY A 158 -4.50 -0.92 1.54
C GLY A 158 -5.23 -0.88 2.88
N ASP A 159 -6.50 -0.46 2.85
CA ASP A 159 -7.44 -0.79 3.93
C ASP A 159 -6.99 -0.25 5.30
N LEU A 160 -6.48 0.99 5.30
CA LEU A 160 -5.86 1.61 6.46
C LEU A 160 -6.86 1.81 7.60
N GLY A 161 -7.99 2.47 7.33
CA GLY A 161 -8.89 2.95 8.37
C GLY A 161 -8.19 3.88 9.35
N GLN A 162 -8.58 3.83 10.63
CA GLN A 162 -8.00 4.71 11.65
C GLN A 162 -8.03 4.09 13.04
N THR A 163 -7.28 3.03 13.27
CA THR A 163 -7.19 2.38 14.59
C THR A 163 -5.77 2.50 15.17
N GLU A 164 -5.55 1.93 16.36
CA GLU A 164 -4.20 1.75 16.91
C GLU A 164 -3.30 0.92 15.98
N HIS A 165 -3.88 -0.04 15.24
CA HIS A 165 -3.12 -0.84 14.26
C HIS A 165 -2.72 0.01 13.06
N THR A 166 -3.62 0.88 12.57
CA THR A 166 -3.29 1.86 11.53
C THR A 166 -2.14 2.76 11.98
N ASN A 167 -2.16 3.26 13.22
CA ASN A 167 -1.05 4.05 13.76
C ASN A 167 0.27 3.27 13.76
N SER A 168 0.26 1.99 14.16
CA SER A 168 1.46 1.14 14.10
C SER A 168 1.95 0.97 12.67
N THR A 169 1.07 0.67 11.71
CA THR A 169 1.42 0.56 10.28
C THR A 169 2.04 1.86 9.75
N LEU A 170 1.42 3.01 10.03
CA LEU A 170 1.94 4.32 9.62
C LEU A 170 3.28 4.64 10.29
N GLN A 171 3.46 4.31 11.57
CA GLN A 171 4.73 4.46 12.27
C GLN A 171 5.83 3.62 11.62
N HIS A 172 5.58 2.36 11.28
CA HIS A 172 6.54 1.51 10.58
C HIS A 172 6.89 2.06 9.19
N ILE A 173 5.89 2.48 8.41
CA ILE A 173 6.14 3.11 7.09
C ILE A 173 6.95 4.40 7.27
N SER A 174 6.69 5.20 8.29
CA SER A 174 7.41 6.47 8.54
C SER A 174 8.89 6.29 8.85
N GLN A 175 9.29 5.10 9.30
CA GLN A 175 10.70 4.74 9.53
C GLN A 175 11.39 4.33 8.23
N SER A 176 10.63 4.03 7.17
CA SER A 176 11.17 3.73 5.84
C SER A 176 11.53 5.01 5.08
N SER A 177 12.62 4.97 4.31
CA SER A 177 13.03 6.06 3.43
C SER A 177 12.27 6.01 2.08
N TYR A 178 10.94 5.98 2.11
CA TYR A 178 10.12 5.90 0.91
C TYR A 178 10.00 7.25 0.19
N ASP A 179 9.80 7.19 -1.13
CA ASP A 179 9.61 8.36 -1.99
C ASP A 179 8.13 8.63 -2.27
N MET A 180 7.30 7.59 -2.25
CA MET A 180 5.88 7.65 -2.57
C MET A 180 5.07 6.58 -1.84
N LEU A 181 3.84 6.91 -1.45
CA LEU A 181 2.89 5.93 -0.93
C LEU A 181 1.80 5.62 -1.98
N LEU A 182 1.52 4.34 -2.19
CA LEU A 182 0.43 3.86 -3.03
C LEU A 182 -0.62 3.15 -2.15
N LEU A 183 -1.90 3.51 -2.31
CA LEU A 183 -2.99 3.01 -1.47
C LEU A 183 -4.15 2.48 -2.34
N PRO A 184 -4.33 1.15 -2.44
CA PRO A 184 -5.37 0.52 -3.25
C PRO A 184 -6.77 0.54 -2.60
N GLY A 185 -7.28 1.70 -2.18
CA GLY A 185 -8.65 1.86 -1.67
C GLY A 185 -8.87 1.56 -0.19
N ASP A 186 -10.10 1.82 0.25
CA ASP A 186 -10.57 1.75 1.65
C ASP A 186 -9.72 2.60 2.59
N LEU A 187 -9.86 3.92 2.42
CA LEU A 187 -9.02 4.90 3.10
C LEU A 187 -9.46 5.06 4.56
N SER A 188 -10.64 5.65 4.76
CA SER A 188 -11.04 6.17 6.08
C SER A 188 -12.02 5.27 6.83
N TYR A 189 -12.71 4.36 6.13
CA TYR A 189 -13.87 3.61 6.62
C TYR A 189 -14.96 4.52 7.19
N ALA A 190 -15.10 5.73 6.63
CA ALA A 190 -16.12 6.68 7.05
C ALA A 190 -17.52 6.14 6.79
N ASP A 191 -17.68 5.41 5.69
CA ASP A 191 -18.93 4.84 5.24
C ASP A 191 -19.99 5.95 5.15
N PHE A 192 -20.92 5.98 6.10
CA PHE A 192 -21.96 7.00 6.17
C PHE A 192 -21.70 8.07 7.26
N TRP A 193 -20.62 7.94 8.04
CA TRP A 193 -20.22 8.86 9.10
C TRP A 193 -19.03 9.75 8.71
N GLN A 194 -19.35 10.86 8.07
CA GLN A 194 -18.41 11.75 7.40
C GLN A 194 -17.35 12.47 8.27
N PRO A 195 -17.58 12.81 9.56
CA PRO A 195 -16.53 13.34 10.43
C PRO A 195 -15.30 12.43 10.56
N ARG A 196 -15.46 11.15 10.19
CA ARG A 196 -14.38 10.19 10.13
C ARG A 196 -13.37 10.49 9.02
N TRP A 197 -13.79 11.09 7.90
CA TRP A 197 -12.85 11.60 6.89
C TRP A 197 -11.94 12.69 7.44
N ASP A 198 -12.48 13.58 8.27
CA ASP A 198 -11.68 14.64 8.89
C ASP A 198 -10.66 14.09 9.88
N SER A 199 -11.09 13.13 10.69
CA SER A 199 -10.23 12.39 11.62
C SER A 199 -9.12 11.63 10.88
N PHE A 200 -9.46 10.93 9.79
CA PHE A 200 -8.49 10.25 8.94
C PHE A 200 -7.48 11.21 8.32
N GLY A 201 -7.95 12.32 7.72
CA GLY A 201 -7.09 13.33 7.13
C GLY A 201 -6.08 13.90 8.12
N ARG A 202 -6.50 14.14 9.37
CA ARG A 202 -5.59 14.59 10.44
C ARG A 202 -4.64 13.50 10.91
N MET A 203 -5.07 12.23 10.91
CA MET A 203 -4.22 11.09 11.24
C MET A 203 -3.07 10.92 10.24
N VAL A 204 -3.35 11.04 8.94
CA VAL A 204 -2.34 10.79 7.89
C VAL A 204 -1.51 12.02 7.50
N GLU A 205 -1.98 13.23 7.82
CA GLU A 205 -1.29 14.50 7.52
C GLU A 205 0.22 14.49 7.83
N PRO A 206 0.70 13.97 8.99
CA PRO A 206 2.13 13.96 9.29
C PRO A 206 2.98 13.29 8.21
N MET A 207 2.44 12.31 7.50
CA MET A 207 3.13 11.62 6.39
C MET A 207 2.69 12.15 5.02
N ALA A 208 1.38 12.37 4.83
CA ALA A 208 0.80 12.79 3.56
C ALA A 208 1.22 14.21 3.14
N SER A 209 1.62 15.06 4.10
CA SER A 209 2.20 16.38 3.83
C SER A 209 3.68 16.34 3.43
N GLN A 210 4.35 15.18 3.53
CA GLN A 210 5.79 15.07 3.28
C GLN A 210 6.17 14.34 1.99
N ARG A 211 5.30 13.44 1.53
CA ARG A 211 5.49 12.61 0.34
C ARG A 211 4.17 12.48 -0.42
N PRO A 212 4.18 12.34 -1.75
CA PRO A 212 2.96 12.09 -2.50
C PRO A 212 2.30 10.77 -2.09
N TRP A 213 0.99 10.84 -1.87
CA TRP A 213 0.10 9.69 -1.68
C TRP A 213 -0.78 9.57 -2.92
N MET A 214 -0.67 8.42 -3.60
CA MET A 214 -1.46 8.10 -4.77
C MET A 214 -2.46 7.03 -4.38
N VAL A 215 -3.75 7.37 -4.44
CA VAL A 215 -4.83 6.52 -3.92
C VAL A 215 -5.82 6.17 -5.02
N THR A 216 -6.46 5.01 -4.91
CA THR A 216 -7.71 4.71 -5.64
C THR A 216 -8.83 4.48 -4.63
N GLN A 217 -10.04 4.24 -5.11
CA GLN A 217 -11.23 3.99 -4.31
C GLN A 217 -11.37 2.49 -3.96
N GLY A 218 -11.97 2.18 -2.81
CA GLY A 218 -12.53 0.87 -2.46
C GLY A 218 -14.05 0.92 -2.24
N ASN A 219 -14.65 -0.16 -1.73
CA ASN A 219 -16.09 -0.18 -1.48
C ASN A 219 -16.50 0.80 -0.39
N HIS A 220 -15.64 1.06 0.59
CA HIS A 220 -15.95 1.99 1.68
C HIS A 220 -16.01 3.46 1.22
N GLU A 221 -15.46 3.79 0.05
CA GLU A 221 -15.59 5.10 -0.58
C GLU A 221 -16.88 5.27 -1.41
N VAL A 222 -17.64 4.20 -1.67
CA VAL A 222 -18.86 4.28 -2.49
C VAL A 222 -19.89 5.22 -1.85
N GLU A 223 -20.11 5.09 -0.54
CA GLU A 223 -20.93 5.98 0.30
C GLU A 223 -22.29 6.37 -0.32
N ARG A 224 -22.92 5.49 -1.11
CA ARG A 224 -24.19 5.77 -1.79
C ARG A 224 -25.37 5.31 -0.95
N ILE A 225 -26.33 6.20 -0.75
CA ILE A 225 -27.63 5.92 -0.12
C ILE A 225 -28.72 6.20 -1.18
N PRO A 226 -29.35 5.18 -1.79
CA PRO A 226 -30.17 5.31 -3.01
C PRO A 226 -31.21 6.44 -3.04
N VAL A 227 -31.73 6.86 -1.88
CA VAL A 227 -32.74 7.92 -1.76
C VAL A 227 -32.19 9.21 -1.14
N VAL A 228 -31.30 9.11 -0.15
CA VAL A 228 -30.86 10.27 0.67
C VAL A 228 -29.57 10.88 0.14
N HIS A 229 -28.71 10.09 -0.51
CA HIS A 229 -27.45 10.53 -1.11
C HIS A 229 -27.08 9.61 -2.28
N SER A 230 -27.64 9.88 -3.46
CA SER A 230 -27.57 8.96 -4.60
C SER A 230 -26.22 8.99 -5.36
N SER A 231 -25.36 9.97 -5.08
CA SER A 231 -24.06 10.13 -5.72
C SER A 231 -22.98 9.32 -5.00
N SER A 232 -22.31 8.41 -5.72
CA SER A 232 -21.18 7.65 -5.17
C SER A 232 -19.92 8.51 -5.07
N PHE A 233 -18.98 8.13 -4.18
CA PHE A 233 -17.62 8.69 -4.11
C PHE A 233 -17.56 10.20 -3.85
N THR A 234 -18.58 10.78 -3.22
CA THR A 234 -18.65 12.23 -3.01
C THR A 234 -17.48 12.73 -2.16
N ALA A 235 -17.21 12.09 -1.02
CA ALA A 235 -16.10 12.47 -0.16
C ALA A 235 -14.74 12.17 -0.80
N TYR A 236 -14.56 10.99 -1.39
CA TYR A 236 -13.34 10.60 -2.09
C TYR A 236 -12.96 11.62 -3.19
N ASN A 237 -13.89 11.94 -4.10
CA ASN A 237 -13.63 12.87 -5.19
C ASN A 237 -13.37 14.31 -4.74
N ALA A 238 -13.98 14.72 -3.62
CA ALA A 238 -13.78 16.06 -3.07
C ALA A 238 -12.43 16.17 -2.36
N ARG A 239 -12.04 15.15 -1.59
CA ARG A 239 -10.88 15.18 -0.70
C ARG A 239 -9.60 14.76 -1.39
N TRP A 240 -9.62 13.68 -2.16
CA TRP A 240 -8.45 13.04 -2.75
C TRP A 240 -8.46 13.18 -4.27
N ARG A 241 -8.14 14.38 -4.76
CA ARG A 241 -8.06 14.66 -6.20
C ARG A 241 -6.72 14.17 -6.76
N MET A 242 -6.81 13.20 -7.66
CA MET A 242 -5.68 12.54 -8.31
C MET A 242 -5.46 13.07 -9.73
N ALA A 243 -4.38 12.62 -10.39
CA ALA A 243 -3.94 13.09 -11.70
C ALA A 243 -4.71 12.46 -12.89
N PHE A 244 -6.03 12.33 -12.75
CA PHE A 244 -6.83 11.66 -13.78
C PHE A 244 -6.88 12.44 -15.10
N GLU A 245 -6.89 13.77 -15.02
CA GLU A 245 -6.91 14.66 -16.18
C GLU A 245 -5.59 14.55 -16.97
N GLU A 246 -4.46 14.51 -16.27
CA GLU A 246 -3.12 14.36 -16.86
C GLU A 246 -2.92 13.00 -17.51
N SER A 247 -3.57 11.95 -16.98
CA SER A 247 -3.58 10.60 -17.57
C SER A 247 -4.55 10.45 -18.75
N GLY A 248 -5.33 11.49 -19.08
CA GLY A 248 -6.38 11.44 -20.09
C GLY A 248 -7.59 10.58 -19.72
N SER A 249 -7.76 10.27 -18.43
CA SER A 249 -8.96 9.66 -17.89
C SER A 249 -10.06 10.72 -17.72
N THR A 250 -11.32 10.29 -17.77
CA THR A 250 -12.49 11.14 -17.50
C THR A 250 -12.98 11.06 -16.06
N SER A 251 -12.28 10.32 -15.19
CA SER A 251 -12.75 10.01 -13.84
C SER A 251 -11.60 9.93 -12.84
N ASN A 252 -11.78 10.54 -11.67
CA ASN A 252 -10.83 10.44 -10.54
C ASN A 252 -10.73 9.03 -9.93
N LEU A 253 -11.57 8.09 -10.38
CA LEU A 253 -11.60 6.71 -9.90
C LEU A 253 -10.60 5.79 -10.60
N TYR A 254 -10.03 6.21 -11.74
CA TYR A 254 -8.99 5.46 -12.46
C TYR A 254 -8.10 6.43 -13.23
N TYR A 255 -6.79 6.23 -13.15
CA TYR A 255 -5.79 7.13 -13.74
C TYR A 255 -4.42 6.46 -13.77
N SER A 256 -3.46 7.06 -14.46
CA SER A 256 -2.08 6.58 -14.51
C SER A 256 -1.08 7.71 -14.32
N PHE A 257 0.15 7.39 -13.99
CA PHE A 257 1.26 8.34 -13.91
C PHE A 257 2.60 7.65 -14.10
N ASP A 258 3.58 8.40 -14.59
CA ASP A 258 4.96 7.94 -14.75
C ASP A 258 5.84 8.53 -13.65
N VAL A 259 6.68 7.71 -13.03
CA VAL A 259 7.66 8.15 -12.04
C VAL A 259 8.91 7.28 -12.05
N ALA A 260 10.08 7.90 -12.17
CA ALA A 260 11.39 7.26 -12.11
C ALA A 260 11.54 5.98 -12.97
N GLY A 261 10.87 5.88 -14.12
CA GLY A 261 10.90 4.69 -15.00
C GLY A 261 9.88 3.60 -14.66
N ALA A 262 8.91 3.88 -13.80
CA ALA A 262 7.71 3.08 -13.59
C ALA A 262 6.49 3.81 -14.14
N HIS A 263 5.67 3.10 -14.91
CA HIS A 263 4.31 3.49 -15.27
C HIS A 263 3.34 2.84 -14.29
N VAL A 264 2.59 3.63 -13.53
CA VAL A 264 1.68 3.14 -12.48
C VAL A 264 0.25 3.40 -12.90
N VAL A 265 -0.56 2.35 -12.92
CA VAL A 265 -1.99 2.38 -13.29
C VAL A 265 -2.84 2.15 -12.06
N MET A 266 -3.72 3.09 -11.73
CA MET A 266 -4.71 2.99 -10.65
C MET A 266 -6.07 2.70 -11.30
N LEU A 267 -6.67 1.55 -11.02
CA LEU A 267 -7.97 1.15 -11.54
C LEU A 267 -9.07 1.27 -10.49
N GLY A 268 -10.30 1.47 -10.96
CA GLY A 268 -11.50 1.56 -10.15
C GLY A 268 -12.28 0.24 -10.18
N SER A 269 -12.20 -0.55 -9.10
CA SER A 269 -12.98 -1.78 -8.94
C SER A 269 -14.49 -1.55 -8.82
N TYR A 270 -14.95 -0.41 -8.28
CA TYR A 270 -16.40 -0.11 -8.07
C TYR A 270 -16.92 0.97 -9.03
N THR A 271 -16.34 1.04 -10.22
CA THR A 271 -16.92 1.75 -11.36
C THR A 271 -17.03 0.80 -12.54
N ASP A 272 -17.76 1.17 -13.59
CA ASP A 272 -17.96 0.27 -14.74
C ASP A 272 -16.60 -0.11 -15.35
N PHE A 273 -16.38 -1.43 -15.45
CA PHE A 273 -15.16 -2.05 -15.98
C PHE A 273 -15.47 -2.96 -17.17
N GLY A 274 -16.73 -3.02 -17.63
CA GLY A 274 -17.08 -3.80 -18.82
C GLY A 274 -16.37 -3.28 -20.08
N PRO A 275 -16.25 -4.08 -21.16
CA PRO A 275 -15.56 -3.67 -22.38
C PRO A 275 -16.10 -2.39 -23.05
N SER A 276 -17.37 -2.05 -22.81
CA SER A 276 -17.99 -0.81 -23.30
C SER A 276 -17.72 0.42 -22.43
N SER A 277 -17.22 0.23 -21.21
CA SER A 277 -17.00 1.28 -20.21
C SER A 277 -15.93 2.28 -20.63
N ALA A 278 -15.98 3.48 -20.04
CA ALA A 278 -14.93 4.49 -20.22
C ALA A 278 -13.59 4.01 -19.65
N GLN A 279 -13.61 3.33 -18.49
CA GLN A 279 -12.40 2.80 -17.84
C GLN A 279 -11.67 1.78 -18.72
N TYR A 280 -12.39 0.81 -19.28
CA TYR A 280 -11.77 -0.24 -20.12
C TYR A 280 -11.09 0.34 -21.36
N LYS A 281 -11.79 1.24 -22.06
CA LYS A 281 -11.27 1.91 -23.26
C LYS A 281 -10.08 2.81 -22.93
N TRP A 282 -10.16 3.54 -21.82
CA TRP A 282 -9.04 4.35 -21.34
C TRP A 282 -7.83 3.47 -21.02
N LEU A 283 -7.99 2.37 -20.28
CA LEU A 283 -6.90 1.45 -19.92
C LEU A 283 -6.22 0.87 -21.16
N GLN A 284 -6.99 0.45 -22.15
CA GLN A 284 -6.44 -0.02 -23.41
C GLN A 284 -5.60 1.05 -24.12
N ALA A 285 -6.09 2.30 -24.16
CA ALA A 285 -5.39 3.41 -24.79
C ALA A 285 -4.16 3.88 -23.99
N ASP A 286 -4.21 3.79 -22.67
CA ASP A 286 -3.12 4.12 -21.75
C ASP A 286 -1.95 3.13 -21.91
N LEU A 287 -2.23 1.83 -21.76
CA LEU A 287 -1.23 0.76 -21.91
C LEU A 287 -0.59 0.74 -23.31
N ALA A 288 -1.35 1.07 -24.35
CA ALA A 288 -0.83 1.14 -25.72
C ALA A 288 0.19 2.28 -25.94
N LYS A 289 0.21 3.31 -25.09
CA LYS A 289 1.15 4.44 -25.17
C LYS A 289 2.45 4.18 -24.42
N VAL A 290 2.51 3.14 -23.59
CA VAL A 290 3.66 2.88 -22.72
C VAL A 290 4.88 2.49 -23.55
N ASP A 291 5.91 3.35 -23.49
CA ASP A 291 7.22 3.08 -24.06
C ASP A 291 8.11 2.40 -23.02
N ARG A 292 8.25 1.07 -23.12
CA ARG A 292 9.04 0.26 -22.17
C ARG A 292 10.53 0.61 -22.15
N SER A 293 11.04 1.39 -23.10
CA SER A 293 12.42 1.91 -23.02
C SER A 293 12.56 3.07 -22.02
N LYS A 294 11.45 3.77 -21.72
CA LYS A 294 11.37 4.86 -20.74
C LYS A 294 10.81 4.39 -19.41
N THR A 295 9.74 3.61 -19.47
CA THR A 295 9.06 3.01 -18.31
C THR A 295 9.13 1.48 -18.38
N PRO A 296 10.29 0.89 -18.10
CA PRO A 296 10.46 -0.56 -18.14
C PRO A 296 9.54 -1.29 -17.14
N TRP A 297 9.14 -0.64 -16.06
CA TRP A 297 8.21 -1.19 -15.07
C TRP A 297 6.78 -0.72 -15.33
N ILE A 298 5.83 -1.64 -15.31
CA ILE A 298 4.40 -1.32 -15.23
C ILE A 298 3.82 -1.94 -13.96
N LEU A 299 3.24 -1.10 -13.11
CA LEU A 299 2.54 -1.50 -11.89
C LEU A 299 1.05 -1.20 -12.06
N ALA A 300 0.19 -2.07 -11.54
CA ALA A 300 -1.24 -1.79 -11.47
C ALA A 300 -1.76 -1.92 -10.04
N LEU A 301 -2.72 -1.08 -9.68
CA LEU A 301 -3.40 -1.11 -8.39
C LEU A 301 -4.90 -1.24 -8.63
N ILE A 302 -5.51 -2.21 -7.97
CA ILE A 302 -6.95 -2.48 -7.95
C ILE A 302 -7.38 -2.56 -6.49
N HIS A 303 -8.64 -2.38 -6.14
CA HIS A 303 -9.05 -2.61 -4.75
C HIS A 303 -9.35 -4.10 -4.51
N ALA A 304 -10.28 -4.66 -5.28
CA ALA A 304 -10.70 -6.04 -5.12
C ALA A 304 -9.73 -7.03 -5.81
N PRO A 305 -9.13 -8.00 -5.08
CA PRO A 305 -8.10 -8.89 -5.62
C PRO A 305 -8.67 -9.94 -6.58
N TRP A 306 -8.11 -10.02 -7.79
CA TRP A 306 -8.45 -11.03 -8.80
C TRP A 306 -8.02 -12.46 -8.44
N TYR A 307 -6.98 -12.56 -7.61
CA TYR A 307 -6.46 -13.80 -7.07
C TYR A 307 -6.51 -13.72 -5.54
N ASN A 308 -7.25 -14.63 -4.91
CA ASN A 308 -7.51 -14.61 -3.48
C ASN A 308 -7.81 -16.02 -2.99
N THR A 309 -6.99 -16.56 -2.07
CA THR A 309 -7.28 -17.84 -1.43
C THR A 309 -7.94 -17.69 -0.06
N ASN A 310 -8.09 -16.47 0.45
CA ASN A 310 -8.85 -16.21 1.67
C ASN A 310 -10.33 -16.57 1.48
N THR A 311 -11.02 -17.01 2.54
CA THR A 311 -12.46 -17.27 2.45
C THR A 311 -13.30 -15.99 2.35
N ALA A 312 -12.74 -14.85 2.77
CA ALA A 312 -13.38 -13.54 2.63
C ALA A 312 -13.41 -13.11 1.15
N HIS A 313 -14.46 -12.40 0.76
CA HIS A 313 -14.60 -11.75 -0.57
C HIS A 313 -14.53 -12.72 -1.76
N GLN A 314 -15.00 -13.95 -1.57
CA GLN A 314 -15.06 -14.95 -2.64
C GLN A 314 -16.30 -14.73 -3.53
N GLY A 315 -16.10 -14.71 -4.85
CA GLY A 315 -17.21 -14.66 -5.82
C GLY A 315 -17.79 -13.27 -6.08
N GLU A 316 -17.19 -12.21 -5.55
CA GLU A 316 -17.63 -10.83 -5.79
C GLU A 316 -17.35 -10.41 -7.25
N SER A 317 -18.26 -9.64 -7.85
CA SER A 317 -18.17 -9.18 -9.24
C SER A 317 -16.90 -8.40 -9.52
N GLU A 318 -16.51 -7.54 -8.59
CA GLU A 318 -15.33 -6.67 -8.66
C GLU A 318 -14.03 -7.47 -8.67
N SER A 319 -14.04 -8.72 -8.19
CA SER A 319 -12.93 -9.65 -8.29
C SER A 319 -13.05 -10.56 -9.53
N VAL A 320 -14.20 -11.22 -9.71
CA VAL A 320 -14.39 -12.27 -10.72
C VAL A 320 -14.65 -11.69 -12.12
N ASP A 321 -15.58 -10.74 -12.22
CA ASP A 321 -15.98 -10.16 -13.50
C ASP A 321 -14.90 -9.20 -14.00
N MET A 322 -14.35 -8.34 -13.12
CA MET A 322 -13.27 -7.43 -13.51
C MET A 322 -12.03 -8.18 -14.01
N LYS A 323 -11.63 -9.28 -13.33
CA LYS A 323 -10.58 -10.18 -13.83
C LYS A 323 -10.91 -10.71 -15.22
N ARG A 324 -12.11 -11.27 -15.40
CA ARG A 324 -12.53 -11.83 -16.70
C ARG A 324 -12.40 -10.80 -17.82
N GLU A 325 -12.80 -9.55 -17.59
CA GLU A 325 -12.76 -8.52 -18.62
C GLU A 325 -11.34 -7.96 -18.84
N MET A 326 -10.60 -7.67 -17.78
CA MET A 326 -9.38 -6.84 -17.86
C MET A 326 -8.05 -7.61 -17.73
N GLU A 327 -8.04 -8.86 -17.26
CA GLU A 327 -6.79 -9.61 -17.02
C GLU A 327 -5.93 -9.72 -18.29
N SER A 328 -6.57 -9.92 -19.45
CA SER A 328 -5.85 -10.03 -20.72
C SER A 328 -5.24 -8.69 -21.16
N LEU A 329 -5.80 -7.54 -20.77
CA LEU A 329 -5.18 -6.24 -21.05
C LEU A 329 -3.86 -6.09 -20.29
N LEU A 330 -3.86 -6.41 -18.99
CA LEU A 330 -2.65 -6.32 -18.16
C LEU A 330 -1.59 -7.35 -18.59
N TYR A 331 -2.01 -8.58 -18.90
CA TYR A 331 -1.11 -9.63 -19.38
C TYR A 331 -0.43 -9.25 -20.71
N ASN A 332 -1.20 -8.74 -21.67
CA ASN A 332 -0.69 -8.36 -22.98
C ASN A 332 0.26 -7.15 -22.90
N ALA A 333 -0.03 -6.20 -22.01
CA ALA A 333 0.85 -5.06 -21.75
C ALA A 333 2.11 -5.43 -20.94
N ARG A 334 2.23 -6.69 -20.48
CA ARG A 334 3.33 -7.17 -19.63
C ARG A 334 3.44 -6.35 -18.36
N VAL A 335 2.31 -6.18 -17.66
CA VAL A 335 2.26 -5.62 -16.31
C VAL A 335 3.10 -6.50 -15.39
N ASP A 336 3.99 -5.88 -14.63
CA ASP A 336 4.97 -6.59 -13.80
C ASP A 336 4.33 -7.09 -12.50
N VAL A 337 3.57 -6.21 -11.83
CA VAL A 337 2.96 -6.46 -10.52
C VAL A 337 1.59 -5.80 -10.45
N VAL A 338 0.63 -6.51 -9.86
CA VAL A 338 -0.70 -6.00 -9.50
C VAL A 338 -0.82 -6.02 -7.98
N PHE A 339 -1.08 -4.87 -7.37
CA PHE A 339 -1.38 -4.74 -5.94
C PHE A 339 -2.88 -4.58 -5.72
N ALA A 340 -3.40 -5.26 -4.69
CA ALA A 340 -4.81 -5.22 -4.31
C ALA A 340 -4.99 -5.02 -2.80
N GLY A 341 -6.09 -4.37 -2.39
CA GLY A 341 -6.50 -4.24 -1.00
C GLY A 341 -7.59 -5.26 -0.63
N HIS A 342 -8.65 -4.78 0.02
CA HIS A 342 -9.96 -5.39 0.26
C HIS A 342 -9.97 -6.59 1.22
N VAL A 343 -9.19 -7.62 0.89
CA VAL A 343 -9.04 -8.77 1.77
C VAL A 343 -8.06 -8.41 2.86
N HIS A 344 -8.53 -8.38 4.11
CA HIS A 344 -7.73 -7.97 5.28
C HIS A 344 -6.68 -9.01 5.71
N ALA A 345 -5.77 -9.34 4.81
CA ALA A 345 -4.63 -10.21 5.01
C ALA A 345 -3.60 -9.95 3.90
N TYR A 346 -2.38 -10.42 4.12
CA TYR A 346 -1.34 -10.45 3.11
C TYR A 346 -1.40 -11.74 2.31
N GLU A 347 -1.29 -11.66 0.98
CA GLU A 347 -1.11 -12.81 0.10
C GLU A 347 -0.32 -12.45 -1.16
N ARG A 348 0.71 -13.23 -1.49
CA ARG A 348 1.46 -13.11 -2.75
C ARG A 348 1.35 -14.37 -3.57
N PHE A 349 1.04 -14.18 -4.84
CA PHE A 349 1.00 -15.22 -5.85
C PHE A 349 2.33 -15.28 -6.63
N ALA A 350 2.55 -16.40 -7.32
CA ALA A 350 3.55 -16.48 -8.37
C ALA A 350 3.15 -15.55 -9.54
N ARG A 351 3.97 -15.51 -10.60
CA ARG A 351 3.51 -14.96 -11.87
C ARG A 351 2.37 -15.84 -12.41
N VAL A 352 1.21 -15.25 -12.66
CA VAL A 352 -0.01 -15.98 -12.99
C VAL A 352 -0.75 -15.36 -14.17
N TYR A 353 -1.45 -16.22 -14.92
CA TYR A 353 -2.41 -15.82 -15.93
C TYR A 353 -3.46 -16.90 -16.08
N ARG A 354 -4.74 -16.53 -16.08
CA ARG A 354 -5.87 -17.47 -16.20
C ARG A 354 -5.77 -18.66 -15.25
N ASP A 355 -5.53 -18.36 -13.97
CA ASP A 355 -5.48 -19.35 -12.89
C ASP A 355 -4.35 -20.37 -13.01
N LYS A 356 -3.32 -20.06 -13.80
CA LYS A 356 -2.13 -20.91 -13.98
C LYS A 356 -0.86 -20.10 -13.78
N ALA A 357 0.17 -20.76 -13.25
CA ALA A 357 1.50 -20.18 -13.24
C ALA A 357 1.96 -19.92 -14.68
N ASP A 358 2.38 -18.70 -14.95
CA ASP A 358 2.86 -18.25 -16.27
C ASP A 358 4.00 -17.26 -16.04
N VAL A 359 5.19 -17.57 -16.57
CA VAL A 359 6.40 -16.74 -16.37
C VAL A 359 6.30 -15.33 -16.96
N CYS A 360 5.32 -15.09 -17.85
CA CYS A 360 5.04 -13.80 -18.45
C CYS A 360 3.79 -13.12 -17.88
N GLY A 361 3.15 -13.74 -16.88
CA GLY A 361 2.05 -13.12 -16.13
C GLY A 361 2.54 -12.11 -15.08
N PRO A 362 1.68 -11.17 -14.64
CA PRO A 362 1.96 -10.33 -13.50
C PRO A 362 2.09 -11.16 -12.21
N VAL A 363 2.88 -10.65 -11.26
CA VAL A 363 2.79 -11.08 -9.85
C VAL A 363 1.58 -10.38 -9.23
N HIS A 364 0.69 -11.11 -8.58
CA HIS A 364 -0.42 -10.52 -7.82
C HIS A 364 -0.09 -10.51 -6.33
N ILE A 365 -0.33 -9.37 -5.67
CA ILE A 365 -0.09 -9.16 -4.25
C ILE A 365 -1.31 -8.49 -3.62
N THR A 366 -1.92 -9.16 -2.66
CA THR A 366 -2.95 -8.61 -1.79
C THR A 366 -2.29 -8.04 -0.54
N ILE A 367 -2.55 -6.76 -0.24
CA ILE A 367 -1.94 -5.93 0.80
C ILE A 367 -3.02 -5.13 1.55
N GLY A 368 -4.19 -5.75 1.77
CA GLY A 368 -5.34 -5.12 2.45
C GLY A 368 -5.27 -5.16 3.96
N ASP A 369 -4.07 -5.33 4.51
CA ASP A 369 -3.79 -5.56 5.92
C ASP A 369 -3.33 -4.29 6.65
N GLY A 370 -3.80 -3.11 6.25
CA GLY A 370 -3.33 -1.82 6.76
C GLY A 370 -3.71 -1.48 8.20
N GLY A 371 -4.78 -2.07 8.75
CA GLY A 371 -5.11 -1.91 10.18
C GLY A 371 -6.52 -1.42 10.49
N ASN A 372 -7.46 -1.47 9.56
CA ASN A 372 -8.82 -1.00 9.81
C ASN A 372 -9.57 -1.74 10.94
N ARG A 373 -10.71 -1.17 11.33
CA ARG A 373 -11.56 -1.64 12.46
C ARG A 373 -12.21 -3.00 12.25
N GLU A 374 -12.38 -3.44 11.02
CA GLU A 374 -13.00 -4.74 10.71
C GLU A 374 -12.03 -5.89 10.98
N GLY A 375 -10.73 -5.59 10.93
CA GLY A 375 -9.64 -6.48 11.27
C GLY A 375 -9.48 -7.68 10.35
N LEU A 376 -8.60 -8.60 10.77
CA LEU A 376 -8.00 -9.58 9.86
C LEU A 376 -8.96 -10.66 9.34
N ALA A 377 -8.83 -10.96 8.05
CA ALA A 377 -9.42 -12.09 7.37
C ALA A 377 -8.54 -13.34 7.62
N THR A 378 -8.93 -14.19 8.57
CA THR A 378 -8.01 -15.17 9.17
C THR A 378 -7.95 -16.55 8.49
N ASN A 379 -8.89 -16.85 7.60
CA ASN A 379 -9.12 -18.18 7.05
C ASN A 379 -8.76 -18.25 5.57
N PHE A 380 -7.95 -19.25 5.21
CA PHE A 380 -7.55 -19.48 3.82
C PHE A 380 -8.01 -20.86 3.35
N ARG A 381 -8.53 -20.91 2.13
CA ARG A 381 -8.89 -22.14 1.42
C ARG A 381 -7.62 -22.91 1.08
N ASN A 382 -7.70 -24.24 1.15
CA ASN A 382 -6.69 -25.10 0.55
C ASN A 382 -7.09 -25.36 -0.91
N THR A 383 -6.48 -24.63 -1.84
CA THR A 383 -6.83 -24.67 -3.27
C THR A 383 -6.14 -25.81 -4.02
N GLY A 384 -5.16 -26.50 -3.41
CA GLY A 384 -4.35 -27.56 -4.05
C GLY A 384 -3.37 -27.06 -5.11
N GLU A 385 -3.67 -25.94 -5.77
CA GLU A 385 -2.81 -25.24 -6.72
C GLU A 385 -1.74 -24.42 -6.02
N LYS A 386 -0.47 -24.58 -6.46
CA LYS A 386 0.70 -23.93 -5.85
C LYS A 386 0.98 -22.51 -6.39
N ILE A 387 -0.05 -21.81 -6.86
CA ILE A 387 0.10 -20.44 -7.37
C ILE A 387 0.11 -19.38 -6.25
N SER A 388 -0.53 -19.66 -5.11
CA SER A 388 -0.35 -18.88 -3.87
C SER A 388 0.97 -19.28 -3.21
N VAL A 389 1.91 -18.33 -3.13
CA VAL A 389 3.29 -18.59 -2.70
C VAL A 389 3.49 -18.27 -1.22
N PHE A 390 2.90 -17.17 -0.76
CA PHE A 390 2.94 -16.75 0.63
C PHE A 390 1.60 -16.13 1.02
N ARG A 391 1.11 -16.40 2.24
CA ARG A 391 -0.11 -15.80 2.76
C ARG A 391 -0.08 -15.75 4.28
N GLU A 392 -0.47 -14.63 4.86
CA GLU A 392 -0.49 -14.43 6.29
C GLU A 392 -1.60 -13.46 6.69
N ALA A 393 -2.34 -13.79 7.74
CA ALA A 393 -3.31 -12.88 8.34
C ALA A 393 -2.66 -12.18 9.54
N SER A 394 -1.93 -11.11 9.23
CA SER A 394 -1.29 -10.15 10.13
C SER A 394 -1.47 -8.77 9.52
N PHE A 395 -1.44 -7.71 10.34
CA PHE A 395 -1.37 -6.34 9.80
C PHE A 395 0.04 -6.02 9.35
N GLY A 396 0.20 -5.13 8.39
CA GLY A 396 1.50 -4.81 7.84
C GLY A 396 1.47 -3.80 6.70
N HIS A 397 2.62 -3.65 6.05
CA HIS A 397 2.80 -2.84 4.86
C HIS A 397 3.83 -3.47 3.91
N GLY A 398 3.74 -3.06 2.65
CA GLY A 398 4.67 -3.42 1.60
C GLY A 398 5.68 -2.33 1.30
N GLU A 399 6.87 -2.73 0.88
CA GLU A 399 7.85 -1.85 0.27
C GLU A 399 8.31 -2.45 -1.07
N LEU A 400 8.21 -1.65 -2.12
CA LEU A 400 8.75 -1.97 -3.45
C LEU A 400 9.89 -1.00 -3.76
N GLU A 401 11.12 -1.50 -3.75
CA GLU A 401 12.29 -0.75 -4.19
C GLU A 401 12.64 -1.14 -5.62
N VAL A 402 12.32 -0.26 -6.58
CA VAL A 402 12.71 -0.46 -7.98
C VAL A 402 14.12 0.06 -8.16
N VAL A 403 15.07 -0.88 -8.24
CA VAL A 403 16.51 -0.58 -8.21
C VAL A 403 17.01 -0.10 -9.57
N ASN A 404 16.51 -0.69 -10.66
CA ASN A 404 16.87 -0.34 -12.02
C ASN A 404 15.81 -0.84 -13.02
N ALA A 405 16.07 -0.70 -14.31
CA ALA A 405 15.16 -1.13 -15.39
C ALA A 405 14.80 -2.62 -15.41
N THR A 406 15.49 -3.46 -14.65
CA THR A 406 15.35 -4.93 -14.71
C THR A 406 15.00 -5.57 -13.38
N HIS A 407 15.43 -4.99 -12.24
CA HIS A 407 15.24 -5.60 -10.92
C HIS A 407 14.57 -4.64 -9.94
N ALA A 408 13.61 -5.18 -9.18
CA ALA A 408 12.99 -4.54 -8.04
C ALA A 408 12.95 -5.53 -6.87
N GLN A 409 13.08 -5.04 -5.65
CA GLN A 409 12.90 -5.85 -4.45
C GLN A 409 11.53 -5.55 -3.84
N TRP A 410 10.73 -6.58 -3.66
CA TRP A 410 9.53 -6.53 -2.84
C TRP A 410 9.84 -7.07 -1.44
N THR A 411 9.35 -6.38 -0.42
CA THR A 411 9.32 -6.87 0.96
C THR A 411 7.97 -6.55 1.58
N TRP A 412 7.38 -7.52 2.28
CA TRP A 412 6.25 -7.29 3.17
C TRP A 412 6.72 -7.35 4.62
N HIS A 413 6.31 -6.35 5.39
CA HIS A 413 6.65 -6.18 6.80
C HIS A 413 5.40 -6.31 7.64
N ARG A 414 5.36 -7.31 8.51
CA ARG A 414 4.27 -7.47 9.48
C ARG A 414 4.50 -6.55 10.68
N ASN A 415 3.42 -6.12 11.31
CA ASN A 415 3.42 -5.42 12.59
C ASN A 415 3.46 -6.45 13.73
N ASP A 416 4.65 -6.88 14.16
CA ASP A 416 4.86 -7.90 15.19
C ASP A 416 5.11 -7.24 16.55
N ASP A 417 4.10 -7.22 17.44
CA ASP A 417 4.21 -6.65 18.80
C ASP A 417 4.80 -5.21 18.87
N GLY A 418 4.57 -4.41 17.82
CA GLY A 418 5.06 -3.02 17.72
C GLY A 418 6.40 -2.86 16.99
N GLU A 419 6.95 -3.94 16.42
CA GLU A 419 8.11 -3.93 15.55
C GLU A 419 7.72 -4.26 14.10
N SER A 420 8.45 -3.69 13.15
CA SER A 420 8.31 -3.99 11.72
C SER A 420 9.21 -5.18 11.36
N VAL A 421 8.62 -6.34 11.03
CA VAL A 421 9.37 -7.57 10.70
C VAL A 421 9.16 -7.97 9.26
N CYS A 422 10.23 -7.93 8.45
CA CYS A 422 10.21 -8.44 7.08
C CYS A 422 9.93 -9.95 7.09
N SER A 423 8.70 -10.32 6.72
CA SER A 423 8.21 -11.70 6.79
C SER A 423 8.11 -12.38 5.44
N ASP A 424 8.06 -11.59 4.37
CA ASP A 424 8.15 -12.09 3.00
C ASP A 424 9.00 -11.14 2.14
N SER A 425 9.78 -11.71 1.22
CA SER A 425 10.61 -10.95 0.29
C SER A 425 10.84 -11.71 -1.01
N VAL A 426 10.86 -10.98 -2.12
CA VAL A 426 11.20 -11.53 -3.43
C VAL A 426 11.88 -10.48 -4.31
N TRP A 427 12.89 -10.91 -5.07
CA TRP A 427 13.40 -10.14 -6.18
C TRP A 427 12.53 -10.36 -7.41
N LEU A 428 12.03 -9.26 -7.95
CA LEU A 428 11.21 -9.23 -9.16
C LEU A 428 12.10 -8.84 -10.34
N THR A 429 11.91 -9.53 -11.47
CA THR A 429 12.53 -9.17 -12.74
C THR A 429 11.47 -8.56 -13.66
N SER A 430 11.72 -7.35 -14.19
CA SER A 430 10.80 -6.71 -15.13
C SER A 430 10.58 -7.60 -16.36
N LEU A 431 9.32 -7.81 -16.75
CA LEU A 431 8.90 -8.56 -17.92
C LEU A 431 9.46 -7.95 -19.22
N SER A 432 9.73 -6.64 -19.25
CA SER A 432 10.39 -5.99 -20.38
C SER A 432 11.82 -6.49 -20.62
N SER A 433 12.47 -7.04 -19.58
CA SER A 433 13.82 -7.59 -19.65
C SER A 433 13.87 -9.09 -19.96
N ILE A 434 12.74 -9.79 -19.86
CA ILE A 434 12.65 -11.23 -20.09
C ILE A 434 12.40 -11.51 -21.58
N THR A 435 13.41 -12.04 -22.28
CA THR A 435 13.35 -12.27 -23.73
C THR A 435 12.14 -13.10 -24.17
N SER A 436 11.77 -14.14 -23.42
CA SER A 436 10.62 -15.00 -23.75
C SER A 436 9.26 -14.31 -23.58
N CYS A 437 9.21 -13.16 -22.91
CA CYS A 437 7.98 -12.41 -22.65
C CYS A 437 7.86 -11.16 -23.54
N LYS A 438 8.86 -10.84 -24.35
CA LYS A 438 8.76 -9.76 -25.34
C LYS A 438 7.74 -10.19 -26.41
N ALA A 439 6.76 -9.30 -26.64
CA ALA A 439 5.70 -9.51 -27.63
C ALA A 439 6.25 -9.51 -29.06
#